data_AF-A0A2Z3YRX7-F1
#
_entry.id   AF-A0A2Z3YRX7-F1
#
_cell.length_a   1.000
_cell.length_b   1.000
_cell.length_c   1.000
_cell.angle_alpha   90.00
_cell.angle_beta   90.00
_cell.angle_gamma   90.00
#
_symmetry.space_group_name_H-M   'P 1'
#
loop_
_entity.id
_entity.type
_entity.pdbx_description
1 polymer ?
#
loop_
_entity_poly.entity_id
_entity_poly.type
_entity_poly.pdbx_seq_one_letter_code
_entity_poly.pdbx_strand_id
1 'polypeptide(L)'
;MKGTSGGSAESYWSMDSCLHLLPITGPVPGPCDIYSTGTALLIPLGAGLVTGIRQSGADGTRCLTTDDLVVRDTTVGGLWADAALEMLAALGRLTAAHGTSLRRRRLGAGFHEVGVIDDLFPAAGLIAHPLLLRPTLRVLRGGPVVTTTESGRLLVAEPGCQLPPSGQLSALLGGEACGPALRLTAGALL
;
A
#
# COMPACT_ATOMS: atom_id res chain seq x y z
N MET A 1 -25.90 3.15 -52.56
CA MET A 1 -26.26 3.05 -51.12
C MET A 1 -24.97 2.64 -50.40
N LYS A 2 -24.17 3.58 -49.90
CA LYS A 2 -24.27 4.25 -48.59
C LYS A 2 -24.36 3.23 -47.44
N GLY A 3 -23.27 3.09 -46.71
CA GLY A 3 -23.10 2.22 -45.55
C GLY A 3 -21.72 2.38 -44.93
N THR A 4 -21.22 3.62 -44.83
CA THR A 4 -20.09 3.97 -43.96
C THR A 4 -20.65 4.37 -42.59
N SER A 5 -20.39 3.53 -41.59
CA SER A 5 -20.41 3.85 -40.16
C SER A 5 -19.07 3.33 -39.62
N GLY A 6 -18.10 4.14 -39.20
CA GLY A 6 -18.24 5.33 -38.36
C GLY A 6 -18.20 4.86 -36.91
N GLY A 7 -17.04 4.99 -36.25
CA GLY A 7 -16.91 4.68 -34.83
C GLY A 7 -15.50 4.32 -34.39
N SER A 8 -14.58 5.28 -34.45
CA SER A 8 -13.42 5.31 -33.56
C SER A 8 -13.90 5.65 -32.15
N ALA A 9 -13.66 4.77 -31.18
CA ALA A 9 -13.60 5.09 -29.74
C ALA A 9 -12.87 3.93 -29.04
N GLU A 10 -11.60 4.15 -28.70
CA GLU A 10 -11.18 4.31 -27.31
C GLU A 10 -11.08 2.99 -26.54
N SER A 11 -9.85 2.48 -26.49
CA SER A 11 -9.19 1.95 -25.29
C SER A 11 -10.08 1.74 -24.06
N TYR A 12 -10.77 0.60 -24.00
CA TYR A 12 -11.16 0.02 -22.72
C TYR A 12 -9.93 -0.71 -22.17
N TRP A 13 -9.07 0.02 -21.48
CA TRP A 13 -8.18 -0.61 -20.51
C TRP A 13 -9.09 -1.35 -19.54
N SER A 14 -9.12 -2.68 -19.62
CA SER A 14 -9.70 -3.52 -18.59
C SER A 14 -8.99 -3.15 -17.28
N MET A 15 -9.67 -2.35 -16.45
CA MET A 15 -9.33 -2.06 -15.06
C MET A 15 -9.73 -3.26 -14.17
N ASP A 16 -9.71 -4.49 -14.70
CA ASP A 16 -10.34 -5.62 -14.00
C ASP A 16 -9.48 -6.14 -12.86
N SER A 17 -8.19 -5.78 -12.80
CA SER A 17 -7.43 -5.93 -11.58
C SER A 17 -6.23 -5.00 -11.41
N CYS A 18 -5.90 -4.64 -10.17
CA CYS A 18 -4.77 -3.81 -9.78
C CYS A 18 -3.99 -4.49 -8.66
N LEU A 19 -2.67 -4.58 -8.83
CA LEU A 19 -1.74 -5.02 -7.80
C LEU A 19 -1.39 -3.88 -6.85
N HIS A 20 -1.44 -4.17 -5.56
CA HIS A 20 -1.00 -3.24 -4.54
C HIS A 20 -0.38 -3.95 -3.35
N LEU A 21 0.36 -3.17 -2.56
CA LEU A 21 1.05 -3.63 -1.37
C LEU A 21 0.29 -3.20 -0.12
N LEU A 22 0.26 -4.07 0.88
CA LEU A 22 -0.32 -3.76 2.17
C LEU A 22 0.57 -4.28 3.30
N PRO A 23 1.19 -3.39 4.10
CA PRO A 23 1.81 -3.76 5.36
C PRO A 23 0.79 -4.44 6.29
N ILE A 24 1.19 -5.57 6.85
CA ILE A 24 0.38 -6.35 7.77
C ILE A 24 0.81 -5.98 9.18
N THR A 25 -0.18 -5.67 10.01
CA THR A 25 -0.02 -5.44 11.44
C THR A 25 -0.47 -6.69 12.17
N GLY A 26 0.44 -7.42 12.81
CA GLY A 26 0.13 -8.67 13.51
C GLY A 26 1.28 -9.68 13.47
N PRO A 27 1.13 -10.84 14.14
CA PRO A 27 2.14 -11.89 14.10
C PRO A 27 2.33 -12.36 12.65
N VAL A 28 3.56 -12.26 12.16
CA VAL A 28 3.95 -12.84 10.89
C VAL A 28 3.83 -14.36 11.05
N PRO A 29 3.15 -15.08 10.14
CA PRO A 29 3.14 -16.53 10.15
C PRO A 29 4.57 -17.06 10.22
N GLY A 30 4.81 -18.07 11.07
CA GLY A 30 6.10 -18.73 11.14
C GLY A 30 6.53 -19.29 9.77
N PRO A 31 7.81 -19.68 9.62
CA PRO A 31 8.33 -20.17 8.35
C PRO A 31 7.42 -21.26 7.78
N CYS A 32 6.87 -20.99 6.61
CA CYS A 32 6.02 -21.95 5.90
C CYS A 32 6.91 -23.04 5.28
N ASP A 33 6.36 -24.24 5.14
CA ASP A 33 7.02 -25.30 4.39
C ASP A 33 7.21 -24.86 2.93
N ILE A 34 8.41 -25.05 2.40
CA ILE A 34 8.82 -24.65 1.05
C ILE A 34 8.01 -25.33 -0.06
N TYR A 35 7.31 -26.43 0.26
CA TYR A 35 6.43 -27.15 -0.67
C TYR A 35 4.95 -26.79 -0.52
N SER A 36 4.59 -25.90 0.41
CA SER A 36 3.18 -25.54 0.65
C SER A 36 2.64 -24.62 -0.44
N THR A 37 1.68 -25.15 -1.22
CA THR A 37 0.85 -24.37 -2.16
C THR A 37 -0.17 -23.51 -1.42
N GLY A 38 -0.64 -22.45 -2.08
CA GLY A 38 -1.60 -21.51 -1.49
C GLY A 38 -1.04 -20.64 -0.33
N THR A 39 0.28 -20.64 -0.12
CA THR A 39 0.92 -19.85 0.95
C THR A 39 0.94 -18.37 0.56
N ALA A 40 0.51 -17.47 1.44
CA ALA A 40 0.51 -16.03 1.18
C ALA A 40 1.92 -15.49 0.89
N LEU A 41 2.05 -14.64 -0.12
CA LEU A 41 3.31 -14.00 -0.46
C LEU A 41 3.59 -12.83 0.48
N LEU A 42 4.56 -13.02 1.37
CA LEU A 42 4.94 -12.08 2.41
C LEU A 42 6.37 -11.60 2.21
N ILE A 43 6.57 -10.28 2.23
CA ILE A 43 7.87 -9.64 1.99
C ILE A 43 8.27 -8.85 3.23
N PRO A 44 9.41 -9.18 3.86
CA PRO A 44 9.91 -8.44 5.00
C PRO A 44 10.35 -7.04 4.56
N LEU A 45 9.89 -6.03 5.29
CA LEU A 45 10.25 -4.62 5.07
C LEU A 45 11.32 -4.12 6.05
N GLY A 46 11.71 -4.95 7.02
CA GLY A 46 12.53 -4.56 8.16
C GLY A 46 11.71 -4.04 9.34
N ALA A 47 12.36 -3.86 10.49
CA ALA A 47 11.75 -3.34 11.73
C ALA A 47 10.47 -4.07 12.20
N GLY A 48 10.37 -5.37 11.89
CA GLY A 48 9.21 -6.20 12.24
C GLY A 48 7.98 -5.99 11.34
N LEU A 49 8.11 -5.22 10.26
CA LEU A 49 7.05 -5.11 9.25
C LEU A 49 7.20 -6.12 8.13
N VAL A 50 6.05 -6.56 7.64
CA VAL A 50 5.90 -7.41 6.47
C VAL A 50 4.80 -6.83 5.61
N THR A 51 4.97 -6.87 4.29
CA THR A 51 3.90 -6.55 3.35
C THR A 51 3.42 -7.80 2.64
N GLY A 52 2.11 -7.88 2.41
CA GLY A 52 1.54 -8.79 1.42
C GLY A 52 1.45 -8.13 0.05
N ILE A 53 1.42 -8.94 -1.01
CA ILE A 53 1.00 -8.51 -2.35
C ILE A 53 -0.47 -8.87 -2.52
N ARG A 54 -1.28 -7.89 -2.94
CA ARG A 54 -2.72 -8.04 -3.12
C ARG A 54 -3.13 -7.69 -4.53
N GLN A 55 -4.20 -8.32 -4.98
CA GLN A 55 -4.89 -8.01 -6.22
C GLN A 55 -6.30 -7.57 -5.88
N SER A 56 -6.66 -6.34 -6.26
CA SER A 56 -8.04 -5.86 -6.27
C SER A 56 -8.61 -6.06 -7.65
N GLY A 57 -9.88 -6.43 -7.75
CA GLY A 57 -10.63 -6.52 -9.00
C GLY A 57 -12.12 -6.39 -8.75
N ALA A 58 -12.95 -6.71 -9.75
CA ALA A 58 -14.41 -6.65 -9.64
C ALA A 58 -14.96 -7.50 -8.47
N ASP A 59 -14.31 -8.63 -8.16
CA ASP A 59 -14.69 -9.55 -7.09
C ASP A 59 -14.15 -9.15 -5.70
N GLY A 60 -13.55 -7.96 -5.59
CA GLY A 60 -12.95 -7.45 -4.36
C GLY A 60 -11.43 -7.64 -4.32
N THR A 61 -10.88 -7.65 -3.09
CA THR A 61 -9.42 -7.71 -2.87
C THR A 61 -9.01 -9.04 -2.28
N ARG A 62 -8.04 -9.71 -2.90
CA ARG A 62 -7.45 -10.95 -2.39
C ARG A 62 -5.94 -10.84 -2.20
N CYS A 63 -5.40 -11.60 -1.26
CA CYS A 63 -3.95 -11.80 -1.12
C CYS A 63 -3.45 -12.77 -2.19
N LEU A 64 -2.29 -12.47 -2.77
CA LEU A 64 -1.61 -13.39 -3.68
C LEU A 64 -0.84 -14.46 -2.89
N THR A 65 -0.71 -15.62 -3.52
CA THR A 65 -0.10 -16.82 -2.94
C THR A 65 1.02 -17.38 -3.82
N THR A 66 1.71 -18.41 -3.34
CA THR A 66 2.69 -19.17 -4.13
C THR A 66 2.13 -19.71 -5.45
N ASP A 67 0.83 -20.00 -5.51
CA ASP A 67 0.20 -20.53 -6.73
C ASP A 67 0.13 -19.45 -7.81
N ASP A 68 -0.02 -18.18 -7.41
CA ASP A 68 0.01 -17.05 -8.32
C ASP A 68 1.38 -16.85 -8.99
N LEU A 69 2.48 -17.29 -8.34
CA LEU A 69 3.81 -17.26 -8.96
C LEU A 69 3.91 -18.20 -10.15
N VAL A 70 3.34 -19.40 -10.01
CA VAL A 70 3.34 -20.43 -11.06
C VAL A 70 2.44 -20.01 -12.21
N VAL A 71 1.23 -19.55 -11.91
CA VAL A 71 0.27 -19.11 -12.94
C VAL A 71 0.81 -17.94 -13.77
N ARG A 72 1.60 -17.05 -13.16
CA ARG A 72 2.12 -15.84 -13.80
C ARG A 72 3.56 -15.96 -14.29
N ASP A 73 4.18 -17.14 -14.14
CA ASP A 73 5.58 -17.40 -14.49
C ASP A 73 6.55 -16.31 -13.99
N THR A 74 6.50 -16.04 -12.68
CA THR A 74 7.22 -14.92 -12.06
C THR A 74 7.78 -15.27 -10.68
N THR A 75 8.49 -14.32 -10.08
CA THR A 75 9.03 -14.44 -8.72
C THR A 75 8.31 -13.50 -7.77
N VAL A 76 8.45 -13.73 -6.46
CA VAL A 76 7.94 -12.82 -5.43
C VAL A 76 8.51 -11.41 -5.63
N GLY A 77 9.81 -11.30 -5.95
CA GLY A 77 10.45 -10.01 -6.23
C GLY A 77 9.88 -9.33 -7.48
N GLY A 78 9.55 -10.10 -8.52
CA GLY A 78 8.86 -9.61 -9.71
C GLY A 78 7.50 -9.00 -9.37
N LEU A 79 6.63 -9.76 -8.71
CA LEU A 79 5.30 -9.25 -8.30
C LEU A 79 5.38 -8.08 -7.32
N TRP A 80 6.39 -8.04 -6.45
CA TRP A 80 6.61 -6.90 -5.55
C TRP A 80 6.92 -5.61 -6.33
N ALA A 81 7.79 -5.73 -7.34
CA ALA A 81 8.15 -4.61 -8.21
C ALA A 81 6.96 -4.19 -9.08
N ASP A 82 6.24 -5.14 -9.68
CA ASP A 82 5.07 -4.88 -10.52
C ASP A 82 3.98 -4.15 -9.72
N ALA A 83 3.65 -4.63 -8.52
CA ALA A 83 2.70 -3.95 -7.63
C ALA A 83 3.14 -2.52 -7.30
N ALA A 84 4.43 -2.30 -7.02
CA ALA A 84 4.94 -0.96 -6.75
C ALA A 84 4.87 -0.04 -7.98
N LEU A 85 5.11 -0.57 -9.18
CA LEU A 85 5.01 0.17 -10.44
C LEU A 85 3.56 0.51 -10.78
N GLU A 86 2.62 -0.42 -10.58
CA GLU A 86 1.19 -0.17 -10.76
C GLU A 86 0.68 0.92 -9.82
N MET A 87 1.04 0.82 -8.53
CA MET A 87 0.73 1.85 -7.54
C MET A 87 1.33 3.22 -7.92
N LEU A 88 2.59 3.25 -8.36
CA LEU A 88 3.24 4.50 -8.78
C LEU A 88 2.56 5.11 -10.02
N ALA A 89 2.18 4.28 -10.99
CA ALA A 89 1.44 4.71 -12.17
C ALA A 89 0.06 5.26 -11.80
N ALA A 90 -0.65 4.62 -10.89
CA ALA A 90 -1.92 5.10 -10.35
C ALA A 90 -1.78 6.46 -9.65
N LEU A 91 -0.75 6.62 -8.80
CA LEU A 91 -0.44 7.91 -8.18
C LEU A 91 -0.11 8.99 -9.22
N GLY A 92 0.60 8.63 -10.30
CA GLY A 92 0.89 9.52 -11.41
C GLY A 92 -0.38 10.02 -12.11
N ARG A 93 -1.31 9.10 -12.42
CA ARG A 93 -2.61 9.42 -13.01
C ARG A 93 -3.45 10.33 -12.10
N LEU A 94 -3.56 9.99 -10.82
CA LEU A 94 -4.28 10.82 -9.84
C LEU A 94 -3.66 12.21 -9.70
N THR A 95 -2.32 12.30 -9.68
CA THR A 95 -1.63 13.59 -9.63
C THR A 95 -1.92 14.43 -10.88
N ALA A 96 -1.94 13.81 -12.06
CA ALA A 96 -2.29 14.51 -13.29
C ALA A 96 -3.74 15.01 -13.30
N ALA A 97 -4.68 14.21 -12.76
CA ALA A 97 -6.10 14.54 -12.73
C ALA A 97 -6.47 15.57 -11.64
N HIS A 98 -5.86 15.48 -10.46
CA HIS A 98 -6.27 16.25 -9.27
C HIS A 98 -5.19 17.23 -8.75
N GLY A 99 -4.03 17.30 -9.40
CA GLY A 99 -2.87 18.09 -8.97
C GLY A 99 -2.06 17.48 -7.81
N THR A 100 -2.62 16.48 -7.13
CA THR A 100 -1.98 15.68 -6.07
C THR A 100 -2.65 14.31 -6.05
N SER A 101 -1.92 13.25 -5.70
CA SER A 101 -2.48 11.91 -5.48
C SER A 101 -2.80 11.62 -4.01
N LEU A 102 -2.33 12.48 -3.10
CA LEU A 102 -2.43 12.26 -1.65
C LEU A 102 -3.26 13.35 -0.98
N ARG A 103 -4.00 12.95 0.06
CA ARG A 103 -4.74 13.82 0.97
C ARG A 103 -4.27 13.62 2.40
N ARG A 104 -4.48 14.64 3.23
CA ARG A 104 -4.18 14.59 4.66
C ARG A 104 -5.39 15.01 5.47
N ARG A 105 -5.66 14.29 6.55
CA ARG A 105 -6.67 14.65 7.53
C ARG A 105 -6.07 14.60 8.93
N ARG A 106 -6.29 15.64 9.74
CA ARG A 106 -5.88 15.64 11.14
C ARG A 106 -6.82 14.74 11.95
N LEU A 107 -6.25 13.85 12.77
CA LEU A 107 -7.04 12.94 13.63
C LEU A 107 -7.08 13.41 15.10
N GLY A 108 -6.13 14.23 15.52
CA GLY A 108 -5.96 14.64 16.92
C GLY A 108 -4.70 14.01 17.54
N ALA A 109 -4.39 14.37 18.79
CA ALA A 109 -3.21 13.90 19.52
C ALA A 109 -1.86 14.04 18.78
N GLY A 110 -1.76 14.99 17.85
CA GLY A 110 -0.57 15.19 17.03
C GLY A 110 -0.43 14.16 15.90
N PHE A 111 -1.51 13.52 15.44
CA PHE A 111 -1.50 12.63 14.28
C PHE A 111 -2.31 13.19 13.12
N HIS A 112 -1.81 12.91 11.93
CA HIS A 112 -2.58 13.01 10.71
C HIS A 112 -2.57 11.69 9.95
N GLU A 113 -3.67 11.44 9.27
CA GLU A 113 -3.82 10.35 8.33
C GLU A 113 -3.44 10.83 6.94
N VAL A 114 -2.72 9.99 6.21
CA VAL A 114 -2.44 10.16 4.79
C VAL A 114 -3.28 9.15 4.03
N GLY A 115 -4.08 9.65 3.08
CA GLY A 115 -4.91 8.84 2.20
C GLY A 115 -4.52 9.04 0.73
N VAL A 116 -4.82 8.06 -0.10
CA VAL A 116 -4.73 8.16 -1.56
C VAL A 116 -6.09 8.62 -2.08
N ILE A 117 -6.12 9.53 -3.05
CA ILE A 117 -7.39 9.97 -3.66
C ILE A 117 -8.10 8.76 -4.29
N ASP A 118 -9.43 8.76 -4.20
CA ASP A 118 -10.33 7.69 -4.66
C ASP A 118 -10.09 6.32 -4.02
N ASP A 119 -9.30 6.26 -2.93
CA ASP A 119 -9.04 5.04 -2.16
C ASP A 119 -8.63 3.83 -3.02
N LEU A 120 -7.93 4.07 -4.14
CA LEU A 120 -7.55 3.03 -5.12
C LEU A 120 -6.75 1.87 -4.49
N PHE A 121 -6.01 2.16 -3.44
CA PHE A 121 -5.34 1.18 -2.60
C PHE A 121 -5.07 1.77 -1.21
N PRO A 122 -4.85 0.93 -0.18
CA PRO A 122 -4.57 1.41 1.17
C PRO A 122 -3.26 2.20 1.23
N ALA A 123 -3.30 3.38 1.86
CA ALA A 123 -2.15 4.29 1.92
C ALA A 123 -0.93 3.70 2.66
N ALA A 124 -1.13 2.69 3.52
CA ALA A 124 -0.03 1.94 4.13
C ALA A 124 0.90 1.31 3.07
N GLY A 125 0.40 0.97 1.88
CA GLY A 125 1.22 0.46 0.78
C GLY A 125 2.34 1.42 0.34
N LEU A 126 2.22 2.72 0.61
CA LEU A 126 3.21 3.73 0.23
C LEU A 126 4.59 3.52 0.90
N ILE A 127 4.64 2.79 2.01
CA ILE A 127 5.87 2.47 2.73
C ILE A 127 6.39 1.05 2.44
N ALA A 128 5.70 0.29 1.57
CA ALA A 128 5.95 -1.13 1.37
C ALA A 128 6.97 -1.46 0.26
N HIS A 129 7.48 -0.44 -0.45
CA HIS A 129 8.50 -0.62 -1.48
C HIS A 129 9.40 0.63 -1.58
N PRO A 130 10.72 0.48 -1.80
CA PRO A 130 11.63 1.64 -1.94
C PRO A 130 11.22 2.66 -3.02
N LEU A 131 10.64 2.19 -4.13
CA LEU A 131 10.10 3.05 -5.20
C LEU A 131 8.96 3.97 -4.73
N LEU A 132 8.13 3.50 -3.78
CA LEU A 132 7.01 4.26 -3.22
C LEU A 132 7.44 5.11 -2.02
N LEU A 133 8.37 4.60 -1.21
CA LEU A 133 8.84 5.27 0.00
C LEU A 133 9.52 6.61 -0.32
N ARG A 134 10.38 6.65 -1.35
CA ARG A 134 11.15 7.86 -1.68
C ARG A 134 10.24 9.06 -2.01
N PRO A 135 9.25 8.96 -2.91
CA PRO A 135 8.25 10.00 -3.12
C PRO A 135 7.47 10.34 -1.84
N THR A 136 7.08 9.33 -1.07
CA THR A 136 6.32 9.52 0.19
C THR A 136 7.10 10.34 1.21
N LEU A 137 8.39 10.07 1.40
CA LEU A 137 9.27 10.86 2.28
C LEU A 137 9.38 12.33 1.88
N ARG A 138 9.43 12.62 0.57
CA ARG A 138 9.47 14.02 0.07
C ARG A 138 8.19 14.76 0.42
N VAL A 139 7.05 14.07 0.31
CA VAL A 139 5.75 14.63 0.66
C VAL A 139 5.67 14.86 2.17
N LEU A 140 6.04 13.87 2.99
CA LEU A 140 5.89 13.93 4.45
C LEU A 140 6.87 14.87 5.15
N ARG A 141 8.04 15.13 4.55
CA ARG A 141 9.15 15.98 5.06
C ARG A 141 9.75 15.49 6.39
N GLY A 142 11.08 15.51 6.50
CA GLY A 142 11.77 15.46 7.80
C GLY A 142 11.92 14.10 8.50
N GLY A 143 11.74 12.98 7.80
CA GLY A 143 11.92 11.64 8.40
C GLY A 143 10.82 11.31 9.42
N PRO A 144 9.56 11.25 8.96
CA PRO A 144 8.39 11.15 9.81
C PRO A 144 8.38 9.85 10.61
N VAL A 145 7.75 9.91 11.78
CA VAL A 145 7.34 8.71 12.49
C VAL A 145 5.96 8.33 11.97
N VAL A 146 5.84 7.10 11.47
CA VAL A 146 4.61 6.57 10.89
C VAL A 146 4.18 5.31 11.61
N THR A 147 2.90 5.00 11.54
CA THR A 147 2.37 3.68 11.89
C THR A 147 1.28 3.33 10.89
N THR A 148 1.06 2.04 10.70
CA THR A 148 -0.04 1.54 9.87
C THR A 148 -1.11 0.92 10.75
N THR A 149 -2.31 0.79 10.22
CA THR A 149 -3.41 0.09 10.88
C THR A 149 -3.77 -1.20 10.13
N GLU A 150 -4.58 -2.06 10.74
CA GLU A 150 -5.04 -3.31 10.11
C GLU A 150 -5.83 -3.07 8.81
N SER A 151 -6.60 -1.99 8.72
CA SER A 151 -7.31 -1.62 7.48
C SER A 151 -6.39 -0.98 6.43
N GLY A 152 -5.10 -0.80 6.73
CA GLY A 152 -4.13 -0.26 5.79
C GLY A 152 -4.09 1.27 5.72
N ARG A 153 -4.51 1.94 6.79
CA ARG A 153 -4.37 3.40 6.91
C ARG A 153 -2.92 3.73 7.24
N LEU A 154 -2.44 4.86 6.72
CA LEU A 154 -1.11 5.39 7.03
C LEU A 154 -1.25 6.59 7.97
N LEU A 155 -0.78 6.42 9.19
CA LEU A 155 -0.80 7.46 10.22
C LEU A 155 0.60 8.05 10.37
N VAL A 156 0.66 9.36 10.49
CA VAL A 156 1.91 10.12 10.55
C VAL A 156 1.87 11.04 11.76
N ALA A 157 2.88 10.93 12.62
CA ALA A 157 3.04 11.80 13.77
C ALA A 157 3.54 13.19 13.35
N GLU A 158 2.99 14.23 13.98
CA GLU A 158 3.49 15.60 13.89
C GLU A 158 4.92 15.67 14.48
N PRO A 159 5.80 16.55 13.96
CA PRO A 159 7.15 16.72 14.50
C PRO A 159 7.14 17.01 16.00
N GLY A 160 7.92 16.26 16.76
CA GLY A 160 8.01 16.41 18.23
C GLY A 160 6.93 15.66 19.01
N CYS A 161 5.93 15.08 18.35
CA CYS A 161 5.00 14.17 19.02
C CYS A 161 5.67 12.82 19.30
N GLN A 162 5.59 12.40 20.56
CA GLN A 162 5.84 11.01 20.93
C GLN A 162 4.61 10.18 20.58
N LEU A 163 4.83 8.93 20.19
CA LEU A 163 3.73 8.02 19.93
C LEU A 163 2.93 7.80 21.21
N PRO A 164 1.61 7.97 21.17
CA PRO A 164 0.74 7.54 22.24
C PRO A 164 0.95 6.04 22.45
N PRO A 165 0.84 5.54 23.69
CA PRO A 165 0.73 4.11 23.93
C PRO A 165 -0.41 3.55 23.07
N SER A 166 -0.21 2.37 22.50
CA SER A 166 -1.04 1.78 21.42
C SER A 166 -2.55 1.83 21.69
N GLY A 167 -2.96 1.75 22.96
CA GLY A 167 -4.37 1.84 23.39
C GLY A 167 -5.02 3.22 23.17
N GLN A 168 -4.28 4.32 23.21
CA GLN A 168 -4.83 5.66 22.94
C GLN A 168 -5.05 5.91 21.45
N LEU A 169 -4.16 5.40 20.59
CA LEU A 169 -4.37 5.45 19.14
C LEU A 169 -5.56 4.59 18.75
N SER A 170 -5.67 3.39 19.31
CA SER A 170 -6.79 2.49 19.05
C SER A 170 -8.14 3.13 19.39
N ALA A 171 -8.26 3.84 20.53
CA ALA A 171 -9.48 4.57 20.89
C ALA A 171 -9.85 5.67 19.88
N LEU A 172 -8.86 6.41 19.35
CA LEU A 172 -9.07 7.42 18.30
C LEU A 172 -9.48 6.82 16.95
N LEU A 173 -9.17 5.54 16.74
CA LEU A 173 -9.40 4.81 15.48
C LEU A 173 -10.56 3.81 15.61
N GLY A 174 -11.40 3.92 16.64
CA GLY A 174 -12.57 3.05 16.80
C GLY A 174 -12.24 1.61 17.17
N GLY A 175 -11.15 1.38 17.91
CA GLY A 175 -10.69 0.05 18.34
C GLY A 175 -9.72 -0.62 17.38
N GLU A 176 -9.34 0.04 16.30
CA GLU A 176 -8.42 -0.50 15.30
C GLU A 176 -7.01 -0.70 15.88
N ALA A 177 -6.39 -1.86 15.62
CA ALA A 177 -5.02 -2.10 16.04
C ALA A 177 -4.03 -1.35 15.14
N CYS A 178 -2.93 -0.93 15.75
CA CYS A 178 -1.85 -0.25 15.07
C CYS A 178 -0.60 -1.12 15.07
N GLY A 179 0.12 -1.08 13.96
CA GLY A 179 1.43 -1.69 13.83
C GLY A 179 2.49 -1.02 14.69
N PRO A 180 3.74 -1.52 14.64
CA PRO A 180 4.86 -0.83 15.25
C PRO A 180 5.04 0.52 14.58
N ALA A 181 5.42 1.52 15.37
CA ALA A 181 5.74 2.81 14.84
C ALA A 181 7.17 2.87 14.33
N LEU A 182 7.34 3.44 13.15
CA LEU A 182 8.59 3.45 12.42
C LEU A 182 9.02 4.86 12.10
N ARG A 183 10.29 5.16 12.31
CA ARG A 183 10.90 6.35 11.73
C ARG A 183 11.30 6.05 10.30
N LEU A 184 10.59 6.65 9.35
CA LEU A 184 10.97 6.54 7.94
C LEU A 184 12.23 7.37 7.70
N THR A 185 13.28 6.72 7.23
CA THR A 185 14.49 7.38 6.72
C THR A 185 14.73 6.92 5.29
N ALA A 186 15.60 7.62 4.57
CA ALA A 186 15.98 7.20 3.22
C ALA A 186 16.62 5.79 3.17
N GLY A 187 17.11 5.28 4.31
CA GLY A 187 17.68 3.95 4.46
C GLY A 187 16.82 2.96 5.26
N ALA A 188 15.59 3.28 5.65
CA ALA A 188 14.79 2.46 6.57
C ALA A 188 14.19 1.17 5.95
N LEU A 189 14.38 0.92 4.65
CA LEU A 189 13.90 -0.27 3.92
C LEU A 189 15.05 -1.09 3.29
N LEU A 190 16.28 -0.90 3.75
CA LEU A 190 17.46 -1.66 3.33
C LEU A 190 18.06 -2.42 4.51
#